data_AF-A0A820IRE5-F1
#
_entry.id   AF-A0A820IRE5-F1
#
_cell.length_a   1.000
_cell.length_b   1.000
_cell.length_c   1.000
_cell.angle_alpha   90.00
_cell.angle_beta   90.00
_cell.angle_gamma   90.00
#
_symmetry.space_group_name_H-M   'P 1'
#
loop_
_entity.id
_entity.type
_entity.pdbx_description
1 polymer ?
#
loop_
_entity_poly.entity_id
_entity_poly.type
_entity_poly.pdbx_seq_one_letter_code
_entity_poly.pdbx_strand_id
1 'polypeptide(L)'
;FYDELDYERRVRKRRTKLLSSCEDAFTHVRKCLNEKYGTHIPMDAREAAQAVFSSMSRSLQKYLRVTRQQPYFTRESIITHLATCLSHDLSPRTFLERYVQTECQPLATLLFPALASLTNNNREQSWTLICDPQNSTTEEKEKMQ
;
A
#
# COMPACT_ATOMS: atom_id res chain seq x y z
N PHE A 1 5.69 -16.95 20.47
CA PHE A 1 6.87 -16.20 19.97
C PHE A 1 7.47 -16.83 18.72
N TYR A 2 7.79 -18.14 18.71
CA TYR A 2 8.30 -18.83 17.52
C TYR A 2 7.35 -18.78 16.31
N ASP A 3 6.04 -18.96 16.51
CA ASP A 3 5.06 -18.95 15.41
C ASP A 3 4.93 -17.58 14.71
N GLU A 4 5.04 -16.50 15.48
CA GLU A 4 5.02 -15.11 14.99
C GLU A 4 6.23 -14.85 14.09
N LEU A 5 7.44 -15.22 14.55
CA LEU A 5 8.68 -15.05 13.79
C LEU A 5 8.72 -15.92 12.53
N ASP A 6 8.18 -17.14 12.60
CA ASP A 6 8.03 -17.99 11.42
C ASP A 6 7.04 -17.41 10.41
N TYR A 7 5.95 -16.79 10.89
CA TYR A 7 5.00 -16.07 10.05
C TYR A 7 5.65 -14.88 9.36
N GLU A 8 6.31 -13.99 10.10
CA GLU A 8 7.01 -12.83 9.54
C GLU A 8 8.04 -13.23 8.49
N ARG A 9 8.83 -14.29 8.76
CA ARG A 9 9.80 -14.83 7.79
C ARG A 9 9.12 -15.31 6.51
N ARG A 10 7.98 -16.01 6.62
CA ARG A 10 7.20 -16.45 5.44
C ARG A 10 6.68 -15.25 4.65
N VAL A 11 6.08 -14.27 5.32
CA VAL A 11 5.55 -13.05 4.69
C VAL A 11 6.65 -12.30 3.96
N ARG A 12 7.77 -12.02 4.63
CA ARG A 12 8.92 -11.30 4.04
C ARG A 12 9.47 -12.02 2.82
N LYS A 13 9.65 -13.34 2.90
CA LYS A 13 10.11 -14.16 1.77
C LYS A 13 9.15 -14.09 0.58
N ARG A 14 7.84 -14.12 0.83
CA ARG A 14 6.82 -14.01 -0.23
C ARG A 14 6.76 -12.60 -0.82
N ARG A 15 6.86 -11.57 0.01
CA ARG A 15 6.91 -10.16 -0.41
C ARG A 15 8.09 -9.88 -1.34
N THR A 16 9.30 -10.31 -0.97
CA THR A 16 10.48 -10.16 -1.84
C THR A 16 10.28 -10.87 -3.18
N LYS A 17 9.70 -12.09 -3.17
CA LYS A 17 9.46 -12.82 -4.41
C LYS A 17 8.38 -12.18 -5.28
N LEU A 18 7.34 -11.61 -4.67
CA LEU A 18 6.30 -10.86 -5.36
C LEU A 18 6.87 -9.60 -6.02
N LEU A 19 7.68 -8.83 -5.29
CA LEU A 19 8.32 -7.62 -5.81
C LEU A 19 9.18 -7.90 -7.05
N SER A 20 10.12 -8.85 -6.96
CA SER A 20 10.97 -9.22 -8.10
C SER A 20 10.14 -9.71 -9.29
N SER A 21 9.15 -10.59 -9.04
CA SER A 21 8.25 -11.07 -10.10
C SER A 21 7.45 -9.95 -10.75
N CYS A 22 7.14 -8.88 -10.01
CA CYS A 22 6.39 -7.73 -10.51
C CYS A 22 7.29 -6.78 -11.32
N GLU A 23 8.51 -6.53 -10.85
CA GLU A 23 9.52 -5.74 -11.56
C GLU A 23 9.86 -6.37 -12.91
N ASP A 24 10.07 -7.70 -12.95
CA ASP A 24 10.33 -8.46 -14.18
C ASP A 24 9.15 -8.35 -15.17
N ALA A 25 7.92 -8.52 -14.68
CA ALA A 25 6.70 -8.48 -15.48
C ALA A 25 6.47 -7.12 -16.17
N PHE A 26 6.58 -6.03 -15.39
CA PHE A 26 6.43 -4.67 -15.90
C PHE A 26 7.53 -4.33 -16.90
N THR A 27 8.77 -4.73 -16.62
CA THR A 27 9.90 -4.50 -17.53
C THR A 27 9.70 -5.25 -18.85
N HIS A 28 9.29 -6.52 -18.78
CA HIS A 28 9.03 -7.33 -19.97
C HIS A 28 7.95 -6.70 -20.84
N VAL A 29 6.82 -6.33 -20.24
CA VAL A 29 5.72 -5.71 -20.99
C VAL A 29 6.13 -4.37 -21.58
N ARG A 30 6.80 -3.49 -20.84
CA ARG A 30 7.27 -2.21 -21.36
C ARG A 30 8.23 -2.37 -22.55
N LYS A 31 9.11 -3.39 -22.52
CA LYS A 31 9.98 -3.73 -23.66
C LYS A 31 9.19 -4.21 -24.87
N CYS A 32 8.28 -5.17 -24.69
CA CYS A 32 7.43 -5.67 -25.78
C CYS A 32 6.58 -4.56 -26.41
N LEU A 33 6.12 -3.60 -25.60
CA LEU A 33 5.34 -2.48 -26.08
C LEU A 33 6.17 -1.51 -26.91
N ASN A 34 7.34 -1.13 -26.41
CA ASN A 34 8.25 -0.26 -27.14
C ASN A 34 8.70 -0.87 -28.48
N GLU A 35 8.83 -2.20 -28.54
CA GLU A 35 9.17 -2.94 -29.76
C GLU A 35 8.00 -3.05 -30.75
N LYS A 36 6.76 -3.29 -30.27
CA LYS A 36 5.58 -3.48 -31.15
C LYS A 36 4.98 -2.19 -31.68
N TYR A 37 4.96 -1.13 -30.86
CA TYR A 37 4.12 0.05 -31.09
C TYR A 37 4.92 1.35 -31.24
N GLY A 38 6.25 1.30 -31.06
CA GLY A 38 7.06 2.51 -30.91
C GLY A 38 6.56 3.38 -29.75
N THR A 39 7.05 4.61 -29.66
CA THR A 39 6.78 5.50 -28.52
C THR A 39 5.37 6.14 -28.54
N HIS A 40 4.57 5.93 -29.59
CA HIS A 40 3.45 6.83 -29.92
C HIS A 40 2.07 6.19 -30.15
N ILE A 41 1.92 4.87 -30.05
CA ILE A 41 0.60 4.23 -30.22
C ILE A 41 0.00 3.92 -28.83
N PRO A 42 -1.19 4.46 -28.50
CA PRO A 42 -1.86 4.15 -27.25
C PRO A 42 -2.25 2.67 -27.25
N MET A 43 -1.62 1.91 -26.35
CA MET A 43 -1.88 0.50 -26.10
C MET A 43 -3.32 0.30 -25.57
N ASP A 44 -3.91 -0.88 -25.81
CA ASP A 44 -5.01 -1.34 -24.97
C ASP A 44 -4.49 -1.69 -23.56
N ALA A 45 -4.58 -0.72 -22.64
CA ALA A 45 -4.24 -0.81 -21.20
C ALA A 45 -4.64 -2.16 -20.57
N ARG A 46 -5.80 -2.68 -20.99
CA ARG A 46 -6.38 -3.91 -20.46
C ARG A 46 -5.58 -5.15 -20.88
N GLU A 47 -5.18 -5.25 -22.15
CA GLU A 47 -4.51 -6.42 -22.69
C GLU A 47 -3.15 -6.62 -22.04
N ALA A 48 -2.32 -5.57 -21.96
CA ALA A 48 -1.02 -5.74 -21.32
C ALA A 48 -1.13 -5.90 -19.80
N ALA A 49 -2.16 -5.34 -19.15
CA ALA A 49 -2.46 -5.66 -17.76
C ALA A 49 -2.72 -7.17 -17.56
N GLN A 50 -3.41 -7.83 -18.50
CA GLN A 50 -3.60 -9.29 -18.45
C GLN A 50 -2.28 -10.06 -18.66
N ALA A 51 -1.40 -9.61 -19.54
CA ALA A 51 -0.08 -10.20 -19.74
C ALA A 51 0.79 -10.06 -18.47
N VAL A 52 0.84 -8.85 -17.91
CA VAL A 52 1.52 -8.56 -16.63
C VAL A 52 0.94 -9.44 -15.52
N PHE A 53 -0.38 -9.50 -15.36
CA PHE A 53 -1.04 -10.33 -14.35
C PHE A 53 -0.66 -11.81 -14.50
N SER A 54 -0.67 -12.36 -15.71
CA SER A 54 -0.38 -13.77 -15.94
C SER A 54 1.01 -14.16 -15.46
N SER A 55 2.00 -13.29 -15.70
CA SER A 55 3.39 -13.51 -15.27
C SER A 55 3.60 -13.46 -13.74
N MET A 56 2.89 -12.59 -13.01
CA MET A 56 3.04 -12.45 -11.55
C MET A 56 1.97 -13.15 -10.71
N SER A 57 0.89 -13.66 -11.33
CA SER A 57 -0.30 -14.18 -10.65
C SER A 57 0.02 -15.16 -9.52
N ARG A 58 0.96 -16.08 -9.75
CA ARG A 58 1.36 -17.11 -8.78
C ARG A 58 2.05 -16.53 -7.56
N SER A 59 2.91 -15.52 -7.72
CA SER A 59 3.61 -14.89 -6.59
C SER A 59 2.63 -14.05 -5.77
N LEU A 60 1.72 -13.32 -6.44
CA LEU A 60 0.68 -12.53 -5.79
C LEU A 60 -0.29 -13.40 -5.00
N GLN A 61 -0.84 -14.46 -5.60
CA GLN A 61 -1.76 -15.36 -4.89
C GLN A 61 -1.13 -16.03 -3.66
N LYS A 62 0.15 -16.42 -3.73
CA LYS A 62 0.86 -16.98 -2.57
C LYS A 62 1.02 -15.96 -1.45
N TYR A 63 1.25 -14.70 -1.79
CA TYR A 63 1.32 -13.60 -0.83
C TYR A 63 -0.05 -13.34 -0.20
N LEU A 64 -1.10 -13.14 -1.01
CA LEU A 64 -2.45 -12.89 -0.53
C LEU A 64 -3.01 -14.03 0.35
N ARG A 65 -2.58 -15.28 0.12
CA ARG A 65 -2.96 -16.40 0.98
C ARG A 65 -2.28 -16.33 2.35
N VAL A 66 -0.97 -16.06 2.40
CA VAL A 66 -0.28 -16.01 3.70
C VAL A 66 -0.76 -14.82 4.54
N THR A 67 -1.11 -13.70 3.89
CA THR A 67 -1.65 -12.50 4.55
C THR A 67 -3.17 -12.53 4.75
N ARG A 68 -3.83 -13.63 4.35
CA ARG A 68 -5.29 -13.81 4.44
C ARG A 68 -6.11 -12.74 3.69
N GLN A 69 -5.52 -12.14 2.67
CA GLN A 69 -6.12 -11.08 1.85
C GLN A 69 -6.89 -11.61 0.62
N GLN A 70 -6.82 -12.91 0.32
CA GLN A 70 -7.45 -13.50 -0.86
C GLN A 70 -8.93 -13.12 -1.11
N PRO A 71 -9.84 -13.07 -0.12
CA PRO A 71 -11.25 -12.76 -0.39
C PRO A 71 -11.50 -11.30 -0.81
N TYR A 72 -10.55 -10.40 -0.60
CA TYR A 72 -10.71 -8.97 -0.89
C TYR A 72 -10.24 -8.58 -2.29
N PHE A 73 -9.43 -9.43 -2.94
CA PHE A 73 -8.84 -9.12 -4.24
C PHE A 73 -9.30 -10.11 -5.29
N THR A 74 -10.23 -9.68 -6.12
CA THR A 74 -10.68 -10.44 -7.29
C THR A 74 -9.69 -10.25 -8.44
N ARG A 75 -9.61 -11.24 -9.33
CA ARG A 75 -8.79 -11.14 -10.56
C ARG A 75 -9.08 -9.85 -11.33
N GLU A 76 -10.35 -9.51 -11.50
CA GLU A 76 -10.76 -8.34 -12.26
C GLU A 76 -10.32 -7.04 -11.59
N SER A 77 -10.47 -6.92 -10.27
CA SER A 77 -10.00 -5.72 -9.53
C SER A 77 -8.48 -5.49 -9.67
N ILE A 78 -7.71 -6.57 -9.70
CA ILE A 78 -6.25 -6.53 -9.87
C ILE A 78 -5.89 -6.08 -11.28
N ILE A 79 -6.56 -6.64 -12.31
CA ILE A 79 -6.33 -6.28 -13.71
C ILE A 79 -6.70 -4.82 -13.97
N THR A 80 -7.83 -4.35 -13.45
CA THR A 80 -8.24 -2.94 -13.57
C THR A 80 -7.22 -1.99 -12.93
N HIS A 81 -6.69 -2.35 -11.75
CA HIS A 81 -5.62 -1.56 -11.12
C HIS A 81 -4.34 -1.58 -11.97
N LEU A 82 -3.93 -2.74 -12.51
CA LEU A 82 -2.78 -2.85 -13.41
C LEU A 82 -2.95 -1.98 -14.66
N ALA A 83 -4.13 -1.99 -15.29
CA ALA A 83 -4.41 -1.16 -16.46
C ALA A 83 -4.25 0.33 -16.14
N THR A 84 -4.70 0.75 -14.96
CA THR A 84 -4.51 2.13 -14.45
C THR A 84 -3.02 2.43 -14.24
N CYS A 85 -2.27 1.52 -13.61
CA CYS A 85 -0.84 1.68 -13.41
C CYS A 85 -0.08 1.80 -14.74
N LEU A 86 -0.42 0.99 -15.74
CA LEU A 86 0.21 1.03 -17.06
C LEU A 86 -0.15 2.31 -17.82
N SER A 87 -1.39 2.79 -17.71
CA SER A 87 -1.85 4.02 -18.39
C SER A 87 -1.19 5.30 -17.86
N HIS A 88 -0.71 5.28 -16.61
CA HIS A 88 -0.07 6.41 -15.95
C HIS A 88 1.43 6.17 -15.69
N ASP A 89 2.03 5.17 -16.33
CA ASP A 89 3.44 4.81 -16.17
C ASP A 89 3.91 4.62 -14.72
N LEU A 90 3.01 4.14 -13.86
CA LEU A 90 3.30 3.92 -12.44
C LEU A 90 4.32 2.79 -12.26
N SER A 91 5.10 2.91 -11.19
CA SER A 91 6.10 1.90 -10.84
C SER A 91 5.45 0.60 -10.33
N PRO A 92 6.12 -0.55 -10.48
CA PRO A 92 5.68 -1.82 -9.88
C PRO A 92 5.48 -1.72 -8.36
N ARG A 93 6.26 -0.86 -7.69
CA ARG A 93 6.18 -0.62 -6.25
C ARG A 93 4.87 0.08 -5.89
N THR A 94 4.50 1.10 -6.65
CA THR A 94 3.23 1.82 -6.52
C THR A 94 2.03 0.88 -6.68
N PHE A 95 2.08 -0.05 -7.63
CA PHE A 95 1.05 -1.08 -7.76
C PHE A 95 0.97 -1.97 -6.50
N LEU A 96 2.13 -2.41 -5.98
CA LEU A 96 2.20 -3.32 -4.84
C LEU A 96 1.82 -2.68 -3.50
N GLU A 97 1.95 -1.37 -3.36
CA GLU A 97 1.57 -0.64 -2.14
C GLU A 97 0.15 -0.98 -1.69
N ARG A 98 -0.81 -1.08 -2.62
CA ARG A 98 -2.21 -1.45 -2.30
C ARG A 98 -2.34 -2.78 -1.55
N TYR A 99 -1.52 -3.79 -1.90
CA TYR A 99 -1.60 -5.12 -1.30
C TYR A 99 -0.72 -5.23 -0.05
N VAL A 100 0.40 -4.53 -0.04
CA VAL A 100 1.39 -4.60 1.04
C VAL A 100 1.03 -3.68 2.21
N GLN A 101 0.44 -2.50 1.97
CA GLN A 101 -0.05 -1.61 3.04
C GLN A 101 -1.16 -2.26 3.87
N THR A 102 -1.91 -3.19 3.26
CA THR A 102 -2.93 -3.98 3.96
C THR A 102 -2.34 -4.85 5.08
N GLU A 103 -1.03 -5.13 5.09
CA GLU A 103 -0.39 -5.81 6.23
C GLU A 103 -0.26 -4.93 7.46
N CYS A 104 -0.20 -3.61 7.27
CA CYS A 104 0.01 -2.63 8.32
C CYS A 104 -1.30 -2.00 8.83
N GLN A 105 -2.44 -2.34 8.22
CA GLN A 105 -3.75 -1.86 8.63
C GLN A 105 -4.61 -3.03 9.12
N PRO A 106 -5.30 -2.88 10.27
CA PRO A 106 -6.32 -3.85 10.65
C PRO A 106 -7.36 -3.93 9.54
N LEU A 107 -7.78 -5.15 9.21
CA LEU A 107 -8.76 -5.42 8.16
C LEU A 107 -10.03 -4.56 8.25
N ALA A 108 -10.42 -4.17 9.46
CA ALA A 108 -11.51 -3.23 9.75
C ALA A 108 -11.37 -1.89 9.02
N THR A 109 -10.15 -1.41 8.80
CA THR A 109 -9.86 -0.14 8.13
C THR A 109 -10.13 -0.17 6.62
N LEU A 110 -9.99 -1.34 5.98
CA LEU A 110 -10.36 -1.50 4.57
C LEU A 110 -11.89 -1.55 4.37
N LEU A 111 -12.62 -2.07 5.36
CA LEU A 111 -14.09 -2.11 5.37
C LEU A 111 -14.70 -0.77 5.80
N PHE A 112 -14.00 -0.02 6.66
CA PHE A 112 -14.43 1.28 7.18
C PHE A 112 -13.30 2.31 7.07
N PRO A 113 -13.22 3.06 5.95
CA PRO A 113 -12.23 4.13 5.77
C PRO A 113 -12.29 5.19 6.87
N ALA A 114 -13.47 5.40 7.48
CA ALA A 114 -13.65 6.30 8.62
C ALA A 114 -12.84 5.90 9.86
N LEU A 115 -12.55 4.60 10.05
CA LEU A 115 -11.70 4.12 11.15
C LEU A 115 -10.20 4.21 10.84
N ALA A 116 -9.81 4.56 9.61
CA ALA A 116 -8.39 4.63 9.22
C ALA A 116 -7.59 5.60 10.07
N SER A 117 -8.18 6.73 10.45
CA SER A 117 -7.55 7.72 11.31
C SER A 117 -7.24 7.21 12.72
N LEU A 118 -7.98 6.21 13.22
CA LEU A 118 -7.82 5.68 14.58
C LEU A 118 -6.77 4.57 14.66
N THR A 119 -6.52 3.88 13.54
CA THR A 119 -5.63 2.71 13.48
C THR A 119 -4.23 3.05 13.00
N ASN A 120 -4.02 4.25 12.46
CA ASN A 120 -2.75 4.71 11.87
C ASN A 120 -1.74 5.22 12.93
N ASN A 121 -1.76 4.65 14.14
CA ASN A 121 -1.00 5.10 15.30
C ASN A 121 0.48 4.66 15.31
N ASN A 122 1.03 4.15 14.20
CA ASN A 122 2.44 3.70 14.13
C ASN A 122 3.37 4.68 13.40
N ARG A 123 2.92 5.92 13.13
CA ARG A 123 3.84 7.05 13.05
C ARG A 123 3.72 7.77 14.37
N GLU A 124 4.77 7.73 15.16
CA GLU A 124 4.96 8.49 16.40
C GLU A 124 4.44 9.93 16.23
N GLN A 125 3.17 10.15 16.54
CA GLN A 125 2.63 11.48 16.76
C GLN A 125 2.92 11.73 18.23
N SER A 126 4.14 12.18 18.53
CA SER A 126 4.45 12.73 19.84
C SER A 126 3.61 14.00 20.00
N TRP A 127 2.38 13.84 20.48
CA TRP A 127 1.57 14.96 20.91
C TRP A 127 2.18 15.48 22.21
N THR A 128 3.16 16.38 22.10
CA THR A 128 3.62 17.17 23.23
C THR A 128 2.50 18.14 23.56
N LEU A 129 1.64 17.78 24.50
CA LEU A 129 0.62 18.67 25.03
C LEU A 129 1.32 19.75 25.86
N ILE A 130 1.57 20.91 25.25
CA ILE A 130 1.98 22.12 25.98
C ILE A 130 0.69 22.76 26.48
N CYS A 131 0.34 22.51 27.73
CA CYS A 131 -0.69 23.29 28.41
C CYS A 131 -0.06 24.62 28.84
N ASP A 132 -0.47 25.74 28.24
CA ASP A 132 -0.27 27.07 28.82
C ASP A 132 -1.37 27.30 29.89
N PRO A 133 -1.04 27.42 31.19
CA PRO A 133 -1.99 27.92 32.16
C PRO A 133 -1.94 29.46 32.15
N GLN A 134 -2.74 30.10 31.31
CA GLN A 134 -3.03 31.53 31.48
C GLN A 134 -4.31 31.67 32.30
N ASN A 135 -4.14 31.59 33.62
CA ASN A 135 -5.13 32.02 34.60
C ASN A 135 -5.28 33.55 34.49
N SER A 136 -6.44 34.01 34.03
CA SER A 136 -6.84 35.41 34.09
C SER A 136 -7.92 35.57 35.15
N THR A 137 -7.67 36.51 36.08
CA THR A 137 -8.60 37.29 36.97
C THR A 137 -7.87 37.54 38.29
N THR A 138 -7.22 38.70 38.49
CA THR A 138 -7.74 39.99 39.02
C THR A 138 -7.83 40.06 40.55
N GLU A 139 -7.14 41.09 41.07
CA GLU A 139 -7.34 41.81 42.36
C GLU A 139 -6.91 41.03 43.63
N GLU A 140 -6.23 41.60 44.63
CA GLU A 140 -6.42 42.89 45.30
C GLU A 140 -5.26 43.13 46.32
N LYS A 141 -4.94 44.41 46.61
CA LYS A 141 -4.28 44.96 47.85
C LYS A 141 -2.79 44.65 48.10
N GLU A 142 -1.91 45.53 48.60
CA GLU A 142 -2.07 46.76 49.39
C GLU A 142 -0.78 47.63 49.34
N LYS A 143 -0.96 48.92 49.01
CA LYS A 143 -0.46 50.13 49.69
C LYS A 143 1.05 50.34 49.95
N MET A 144 1.57 51.38 49.29
CA MET A 144 2.77 52.12 49.66
C MET A 144 2.36 53.25 50.62
N GLN A 145 2.69 53.12 51.91
CA GLN A 145 3.34 54.15 52.73
C GLN A 145 3.81 53.55 54.06
#